data_AF-B4NSB4-F1
#
_entry.id   AF-B4NSB4-F1
#
_cell.length_a   1.000
_cell.length_b   1.000
_cell.length_c   1.000
_cell.angle_alpha   90.00
_cell.angle_beta   90.00
_cell.angle_gamma   90.00
#
_symmetry.space_group_name_H-M   'P 1'
#
loop_
_entity.id
_entity.type
_entity.pdbx_description
1 polymer ?
#
loop_
_entity_poly.entity_id
_entity_poly.type
_entity_poly.pdbx_seq_one_letter_code
_entity_poly.pdbx_strand_id
1 'polypeptide(L)'
;MHFNYLHRCEMATKIDDCKYITNFFNYYVMMYCSFKIDNKITEIVVMLLFALIYCFFLCILYEGVNDYFAPTLKIAALKMRINEYMAGVVLVGVANSTPDLLVNLSPARLEGLTFNIAMANALTIICLSGGAVCFIRPFRMNGHSIFRDLLFLLLIVELVRFFMKETALAPWIKGAILLIIYPIYLLINIVDLILLRYAIRKLRADIEVLRQSPSSREHDLILTEKIVRLNNLQQDDEIQILESKLYRKRTYNAGFLLLHPSSLIHQRGG
;
A
#
# COMPACT_ATOMS: atom_id res chain seq x y z
N MET A 1 18.34 -8.21 -31.27
CA MET A 1 17.97 -8.70 -32.62
C MET A 1 17.25 -7.58 -33.36
N HIS A 2 17.78 -7.13 -34.50
CA HIS A 2 17.13 -6.10 -35.32
C HIS A 2 16.33 -6.82 -36.42
N PHE A 3 15.03 -7.01 -36.22
CA PHE A 3 14.16 -7.62 -37.23
C PHE A 3 13.73 -6.58 -38.26
N ASN A 4 13.73 -6.99 -39.52
CA ASN A 4 13.29 -6.18 -40.65
C ASN A 4 11.79 -5.87 -40.51
N TYR A 5 11.37 -4.64 -40.78
CA TYR A 5 10.04 -4.11 -40.45
C TYR A 5 8.89 -4.95 -41.04
N LEU A 6 9.10 -5.51 -42.24
CA LEU A 6 8.17 -6.39 -42.95
C LEU A 6 7.76 -7.66 -42.19
N HIS A 7 8.63 -8.23 -41.36
CA HIS A 7 8.35 -9.49 -40.66
C HIS A 7 7.76 -9.30 -39.25
N ARG A 8 7.63 -8.06 -38.77
CA ARG A 8 7.17 -7.79 -37.39
C ARG A 8 5.68 -8.08 -37.20
N CYS A 9 4.84 -7.82 -38.21
CA CYS A 9 3.43 -8.18 -38.16
C CYS A 9 3.23 -9.71 -38.20
N GLU A 10 3.97 -10.39 -39.08
CA GLU A 10 3.92 -11.87 -39.16
C GLU A 10 4.34 -12.51 -37.84
N MET A 11 5.41 -12.00 -37.22
CA MET A 11 5.87 -12.41 -35.89
C MET A 11 4.80 -12.19 -34.81
N ALA A 12 4.17 -11.02 -34.77
CA ALA A 12 3.13 -10.70 -33.79
C ALA A 12 1.89 -11.60 -33.92
N THR A 13 1.63 -12.16 -35.10
CA THR A 13 0.51 -13.09 -35.36
C THR A 13 0.86 -14.58 -35.19
N LYS A 14 2.12 -14.97 -35.40
CA LYS A 14 2.56 -16.38 -35.38
C LYS A 14 3.05 -16.86 -34.02
N ILE A 15 3.42 -15.96 -33.11
CA ILE A 15 3.88 -16.36 -31.77
C ILE A 15 2.67 -16.44 -30.84
N ASP A 16 2.30 -17.67 -30.47
CA ASP A 16 1.15 -17.93 -29.58
C ASP A 16 1.33 -17.30 -28.18
N ASP A 17 2.57 -17.15 -27.70
CA ASP A 17 2.87 -16.49 -26.43
C ASP A 17 2.39 -15.02 -26.39
N CYS A 18 2.42 -14.32 -27.52
CA CYS A 18 1.94 -12.93 -27.60
C CYS A 18 0.43 -12.84 -27.33
N LYS A 19 -0.34 -13.84 -27.79
CA LYS A 19 -1.79 -13.91 -27.58
C LYS A 19 -2.16 -14.23 -26.14
N TYR A 20 -1.29 -14.97 -25.44
CA TYR A 20 -1.46 -15.36 -24.05
C TYR A 20 -1.10 -14.25 -23.05
N ILE A 21 -0.03 -13.50 -23.33
CA ILE A 21 0.47 -12.43 -22.45
C ILE A 21 -0.46 -11.21 -22.47
N THR A 22 -1.17 -10.95 -23.58
CA THR A 22 -2.08 -9.80 -23.71
C THR A 22 -3.56 -10.20 -23.51
N ASN A 23 -3.95 -10.31 -22.24
CA ASN A 23 -5.24 -10.89 -21.81
C ASN A 23 -6.49 -10.06 -22.19
N PHE A 24 -6.39 -8.76 -22.45
CA PHE A 24 -7.55 -7.88 -22.71
C PHE A 24 -7.57 -7.24 -24.11
N PHE A 25 -6.41 -6.82 -24.63
CA PHE A 25 -6.26 -6.26 -25.98
C PHE A 25 -4.92 -6.68 -26.59
N ASN A 26 -4.93 -7.28 -27.78
CA ASN A 26 -3.74 -7.61 -28.57
C ASN A 26 -3.09 -6.34 -29.15
N TYR A 27 -2.49 -5.53 -28.28
CA TYR A 27 -1.87 -4.26 -28.68
C TYR A 27 -0.70 -4.47 -29.63
N TYR A 28 0.02 -5.60 -29.55
CA TYR A 28 1.09 -5.94 -30.49
C TYR A 28 0.61 -6.07 -31.94
N VAL A 29 -0.51 -6.77 -32.16
CA VAL A 29 -1.11 -6.90 -33.49
C VAL A 29 -1.67 -5.56 -33.96
N MET A 30 -2.32 -4.80 -33.08
CA MET A 30 -2.80 -3.46 -33.43
C MET A 30 -1.65 -2.55 -33.84
N MET A 31 -0.56 -2.53 -33.06
CA MET A 31 0.60 -1.68 -33.28
C MET A 31 1.38 -2.05 -34.55
N TYR A 32 1.68 -3.34 -34.78
CA TYR A 32 2.51 -3.74 -35.91
C TYR A 32 1.72 -4.05 -37.19
N CYS A 33 0.48 -4.55 -37.10
CA CYS A 33 -0.30 -4.94 -38.28
C CYS A 33 -1.30 -3.87 -38.75
N SER A 34 -1.92 -3.08 -37.85
CA SER A 34 -2.85 -2.02 -38.27
C SER A 34 -2.15 -0.70 -38.57
N PHE A 35 -1.22 -0.25 -37.70
CA PHE A 35 -0.52 1.03 -37.91
C PHE A 35 0.64 0.96 -38.93
N LYS A 36 1.05 -0.24 -39.37
CA LYS A 36 2.13 -0.52 -40.35
C LYS A 36 3.37 0.38 -40.15
N ILE A 37 4.22 -0.03 -39.22
CA ILE A 37 5.44 0.70 -38.87
C ILE A 37 6.55 0.36 -39.88
N ASP A 38 6.64 1.14 -40.96
CA ASP A 38 7.63 0.93 -42.02
C ASP A 38 8.93 1.71 -41.82
N ASN A 39 8.90 2.81 -41.06
CA ASN A 39 10.04 3.69 -40.82
C ASN A 39 10.35 3.86 -39.33
N LYS A 40 11.63 4.05 -39.00
CA LYS A 40 12.10 4.31 -37.61
C LYS A 40 11.47 5.57 -37.00
N ILE A 41 11.19 6.58 -37.82
CA ILE A 41 10.54 7.83 -37.38
C ILE A 41 9.09 7.56 -36.97
N THR A 42 8.35 6.79 -37.78
CA THR A 42 6.97 6.41 -37.48
C THR A 42 6.89 5.56 -36.20
N GLU A 43 7.86 4.68 -35.97
CA GLU A 43 7.97 3.90 -34.71
C GLU A 43 8.11 4.83 -33.50
N ILE A 44 9.02 5.80 -33.55
CA ILE A 44 9.25 6.76 -32.46
C ILE A 44 8.01 7.63 -32.22
N VAL A 45 7.37 8.12 -33.28
CA VAL A 45 6.16 8.95 -33.16
C VAL A 45 5.02 8.17 -32.52
N VAL A 46 4.80 6.92 -32.94
CA VAL A 46 3.76 6.05 -32.36
C VAL A 46 4.05 5.72 -30.91
N MET A 47 5.30 5.38 -30.56
CA MET A 47 5.69 5.16 -29.15
C MET A 47 5.51 6.41 -28.29
N LEU A 48 5.87 7.59 -28.81
CA LEU A 48 5.70 8.85 -28.09
C LEU A 48 4.22 9.17 -27.88
N LEU A 49 3.37 8.92 -28.88
CA LEU A 49 1.92 9.08 -28.77
C LEU A 49 1.33 8.12 -27.70
N PHE A 50 1.74 6.86 -27.69
CA PHE A 50 1.32 5.91 -26.65
C PHE A 50 1.81 6.33 -25.25
N ALA A 51 3.04 6.83 -25.14
CA ALA A 51 3.57 7.36 -23.88
C ALA A 51 2.76 8.56 -23.39
N LEU A 52 2.38 9.50 -24.28
CA LEU A 52 1.53 10.64 -23.93
C LEU A 52 0.13 10.21 -23.48
N ILE A 53 -0.50 9.25 -24.18
CA ILE A 53 -1.80 8.69 -23.78
C ILE A 53 -1.69 8.02 -22.41
N TYR A 54 -0.61 7.27 -22.17
CA TYR A 54 -0.37 6.63 -20.88
C TYR A 54 -0.17 7.66 -19.76
N CYS A 55 0.61 8.73 -19.99
CA CYS A 55 0.76 9.83 -19.05
C CYS A 55 -0.59 10.51 -18.75
N PHE A 56 -1.39 10.81 -19.78
CA PHE A 56 -2.71 11.41 -19.60
C PHE A 56 -3.65 10.51 -18.78
N PHE A 57 -3.65 9.20 -19.06
CA PHE A 57 -4.40 8.22 -18.29
C PHE A 57 -3.96 8.17 -16.82
N LEU A 58 -2.65 8.20 -16.55
CA LEU A 58 -2.13 8.27 -15.18
C LEU A 58 -2.54 9.56 -14.46
N CYS A 59 -2.58 10.71 -15.16
CA CYS A 59 -3.08 11.96 -14.57
C CYS A 59 -4.55 11.84 -14.17
N ILE A 60 -5.41 11.30 -15.04
CA ILE A 60 -6.83 11.08 -14.72
C ILE A 60 -6.97 10.13 -13.53
N LEU A 61 -6.20 9.04 -13.50
CA LEU A 61 -6.21 8.11 -12.37
C LEU A 61 -5.76 8.79 -11.07
N TYR A 62 -4.72 9.63 -11.14
CA TYR A 62 -4.23 10.37 -9.98
C TYR A 62 -5.31 11.29 -9.40
N GLU A 63 -5.97 12.07 -10.25
CA GLU A 63 -7.09 12.92 -9.82
C GLU A 63 -8.25 12.09 -9.26
N GLY A 64 -8.60 10.99 -9.94
CA GLY A 64 -9.62 10.05 -9.49
C GLY A 64 -9.34 9.47 -8.10
N VAL A 65 -8.09 9.08 -7.85
CA VAL A 65 -7.66 8.54 -6.56
C VAL A 65 -7.70 9.60 -5.46
N ASN A 66 -7.20 10.80 -5.76
CA ASN A 66 -7.10 11.86 -4.77
C ASN A 66 -8.46 12.44 -4.39
N ASP A 67 -9.35 12.62 -5.36
CA ASP A 67 -10.61 13.34 -5.15
C ASP A 67 -11.80 12.43 -4.82
N TYR A 68 -11.76 11.16 -5.25
CA TYR A 68 -12.86 10.21 -4.99
C TYR A 68 -12.44 9.05 -4.10
N PHE A 69 -11.34 8.36 -4.42
CA PHE A 69 -10.98 7.12 -3.74
C PHE A 69 -10.54 7.37 -2.28
N ALA A 70 -9.60 8.28 -2.06
CA ALA A 70 -9.09 8.62 -0.73
C ALA A 70 -10.19 9.09 0.25
N PRO A 71 -11.06 10.06 -0.09
CA PRO A 71 -12.14 10.47 0.82
C PRO A 71 -13.18 9.37 1.04
N THR A 72 -13.49 8.55 0.04
CA THR A 72 -14.43 7.43 0.19
C THR A 72 -13.91 6.40 1.19
N LEU A 73 -12.62 6.05 1.11
CA LEU A 73 -11.99 5.16 2.07
C LEU A 73 -12.00 5.74 3.50
N LYS A 74 -11.77 7.04 3.66
CA LYS A 74 -11.87 7.70 4.97
C LYS A 74 -13.30 7.64 5.53
N ILE A 75 -14.31 7.87 4.70
CA ILE A 75 -15.72 7.76 5.12
C ILE A 75 -16.06 6.31 5.51
N ALA A 76 -15.59 5.33 4.74
CA ALA A 76 -15.76 3.92 5.07
C ALA A 76 -15.10 3.55 6.40
N ALA A 77 -13.88 4.03 6.66
CA ALA A 77 -13.17 3.82 7.92
C ALA A 77 -13.94 4.41 9.12
N LEU A 78 -14.50 5.61 8.97
CA LEU A 78 -15.35 6.24 9.99
C LEU A 78 -16.61 5.42 10.26
N LYS A 79 -17.26 4.91 9.21
CA LYS A 79 -18.46 4.07 9.34
C LYS A 79 -18.15 2.74 10.05
N MET A 80 -16.99 2.16 9.80
CA MET A 80 -16.51 0.94 10.45
C MET A 80 -15.93 1.18 11.85
N ARG A 81 -15.78 2.44 12.28
CA ARG A 81 -15.16 2.83 13.55
C ARG A 81 -13.78 2.19 13.75
N ILE A 82 -12.94 2.19 12.72
CA ILE A 82 -11.55 1.72 12.79
C ILE A 82 -10.59 2.91 12.82
N ASN A 83 -9.38 2.75 13.35
CA ASN A 83 -8.36 3.80 13.31
C ASN A 83 -7.69 3.88 11.93
N GLU A 84 -6.90 4.92 11.69
CA GLU A 84 -6.24 5.16 10.39
C GLU A 84 -5.30 4.02 9.98
N TYR A 85 -4.56 3.46 10.95
CA TYR A 85 -3.70 2.29 10.73
C TYR A 85 -4.50 1.06 10.27
N MET A 86 -5.59 0.70 10.95
CA MET A 86 -6.45 -0.43 10.54
C MET A 86 -7.15 -0.17 9.20
N ALA A 87 -7.53 1.07 8.91
CA ALA A 87 -8.09 1.43 7.61
C ALA A 87 -7.08 1.17 6.48
N GLY A 88 -5.80 1.47 6.70
CA GLY A 88 -4.72 1.14 5.78
C GLY A 88 -4.57 -0.37 5.58
N VAL A 89 -4.47 -1.13 6.68
CA VAL A 89 -4.28 -2.59 6.63
C VAL A 89 -5.44 -3.29 5.91
N VAL A 90 -6.68 -2.91 6.22
CA VAL A 90 -7.87 -3.62 5.72
C VAL A 90 -8.36 -3.04 4.40
N LEU A 91 -8.72 -1.76 4.37
CA LEU A 91 -9.42 -1.19 3.21
C LEU A 91 -8.46 -0.97 2.04
N VAL A 92 -7.32 -0.32 2.30
CA VAL A 92 -6.31 -0.06 1.26
C VAL A 92 -5.63 -1.36 0.85
N GLY A 93 -5.28 -2.22 1.83
CA GLY A 93 -4.70 -3.54 1.58
C GLY A 93 -5.57 -4.42 0.68
N VAL A 94 -6.86 -4.55 0.97
CA VAL A 94 -7.79 -5.35 0.16
C VAL A 94 -7.99 -4.74 -1.22
N ALA A 95 -8.16 -3.41 -1.31
CA ALA A 95 -8.35 -2.74 -2.59
C ALA A 95 -7.17 -2.94 -3.55
N ASN A 96 -5.94 -2.89 -3.03
CA ASN A 96 -4.73 -3.11 -3.82
C ASN A 96 -4.51 -4.59 -4.17
N SER A 97 -4.80 -5.51 -3.24
CA SER A 97 -4.50 -6.94 -3.43
C SER A 97 -5.54 -7.67 -4.30
N THR A 98 -6.76 -7.15 -4.39
CA THR A 98 -7.85 -7.76 -5.21
C THR A 98 -7.48 -7.88 -6.69
N PRO A 99 -7.04 -6.82 -7.40
CA PRO A 99 -6.63 -6.94 -8.80
C PRO A 99 -5.43 -7.88 -8.97
N ASP A 100 -4.48 -7.86 -8.05
CA ASP A 100 -3.33 -8.77 -8.07
C ASP A 100 -3.78 -10.23 -7.99
N LEU A 101 -4.74 -10.56 -7.12
CA LEU A 101 -5.29 -11.91 -7.03
C LEU A 101 -5.93 -12.32 -8.37
N LEU A 102 -6.74 -11.45 -8.98
CA LEU A 102 -7.38 -11.74 -10.27
C LEU A 102 -6.37 -11.96 -11.39
N VAL A 103 -5.27 -11.19 -11.42
CA VAL A 103 -4.20 -11.35 -12.40
C VAL A 103 -3.43 -12.65 -12.17
N ASN A 104 -3.17 -13.03 -10.91
CA ASN A 104 -2.49 -14.29 -10.60
C ASN A 104 -3.36 -15.53 -10.86
N LEU A 105 -4.69 -15.42 -10.83
CA LEU A 105 -5.61 -16.48 -11.25
C LEU A 105 -5.74 -16.58 -12.78
N SER A 106 -5.27 -15.58 -13.53
CA SER A 106 -5.38 -15.60 -14.99
C SER A 106 -4.52 -16.71 -15.59
N PRO A 107 -4.97 -17.34 -16.70
CA PRO A 107 -4.20 -18.37 -17.38
C PRO A 107 -2.76 -17.93 -17.64
N ALA A 108 -2.58 -16.70 -18.09
CA ALA A 108 -1.29 -16.04 -18.35
C ALA A 108 -0.21 -16.21 -17.25
N ARG A 109 -0.60 -16.49 -16.00
CA ARG A 109 0.31 -16.68 -14.85
C ARG A 109 0.29 -18.10 -14.27
N LEU A 110 -0.48 -19.04 -14.82
CA LEU A 110 -0.58 -20.44 -14.34
C LEU A 110 0.71 -21.24 -14.53
N GLU A 111 1.55 -20.90 -15.52
CA GLU A 111 2.69 -21.73 -15.92
C GLU A 111 4.05 -21.32 -15.33
N GLY A 112 4.15 -20.23 -14.55
CA GLY A 112 5.47 -19.73 -14.12
C GLY A 112 5.52 -18.93 -12.83
N LEU A 113 6.54 -19.23 -12.01
CA LEU A 113 7.18 -18.44 -10.93
C LEU A 113 6.29 -17.49 -10.08
N THR A 114 4.99 -17.77 -9.95
CA THR A 114 4.00 -16.87 -9.32
C THR A 114 4.42 -16.46 -7.91
N PHE A 115 5.01 -17.38 -7.16
CA PHE A 115 5.53 -17.12 -5.83
C PHE A 115 6.69 -16.11 -5.81
N ASN A 116 7.70 -16.30 -6.66
CA ASN A 116 8.86 -15.39 -6.72
C ASN A 116 8.43 -13.99 -7.16
N ILE A 117 7.47 -13.89 -8.08
CA ILE A 117 6.90 -12.62 -8.52
C ILE A 117 6.14 -11.94 -7.37
N ALA A 118 5.28 -12.68 -6.66
CA ALA A 118 4.55 -12.15 -5.51
C ALA A 118 5.50 -11.66 -4.40
N MET A 119 6.57 -12.42 -4.12
CA MET A 119 7.58 -12.03 -3.12
C MET A 119 8.38 -10.80 -3.56
N ALA A 120 8.79 -10.73 -4.83
CA ALA A 120 9.47 -9.56 -5.37
C ALA A 120 8.59 -8.30 -5.33
N ASN A 121 7.29 -8.44 -5.66
CA ASN A 121 6.32 -7.34 -5.59
C ASN A 121 6.15 -6.87 -4.14
N ALA A 122 5.97 -7.78 -3.19
CA ALA A 122 5.83 -7.44 -1.77
C ALA A 122 7.07 -6.70 -1.23
N LEU A 123 8.28 -7.19 -1.52
CA LEU A 123 9.53 -6.54 -1.13
C LEU A 123 9.70 -5.17 -1.78
N THR A 124 9.31 -5.02 -3.04
CA THR A 124 9.35 -3.73 -3.75
C THR A 124 8.41 -2.72 -3.08
N ILE A 125 7.19 -3.13 -2.73
CA ILE A 125 6.24 -2.25 -2.04
C ILE A 125 6.79 -1.83 -0.67
N ILE A 126 7.27 -2.79 0.13
CA ILE A 126 7.77 -2.51 1.49
C ILE A 126 9.03 -1.64 1.45
N CYS A 127 10.05 -2.04 0.69
CA CYS A 127 11.35 -1.38 0.69
C CYS A 127 11.35 -0.09 -0.13
N LEU A 128 10.82 -0.10 -1.36
CA LEU A 128 10.86 1.07 -2.22
C LEU A 128 9.76 2.06 -1.86
N SER A 129 8.50 1.60 -1.83
CA SER A 129 7.38 2.52 -1.56
C SER A 129 7.37 2.94 -0.09
N GLY A 130 7.46 1.98 0.85
CA GLY A 130 7.55 2.28 2.28
C GLY A 130 8.77 3.14 2.62
N GLY A 131 9.94 2.81 2.06
CA GLY A 131 11.16 3.60 2.23
C GLY A 131 11.04 5.03 1.70
N ALA A 132 10.43 5.21 0.52
CA ALA A 132 10.19 6.54 -0.06
C ALA A 132 9.24 7.38 0.82
N VAL A 133 8.16 6.80 1.36
CA VAL A 133 7.26 7.53 2.27
C VAL A 133 8.00 7.96 3.54
N CYS A 134 8.78 7.06 4.15
CA CYS A 134 9.59 7.38 5.32
C CYS A 134 10.62 8.48 5.06
N PHE A 135 11.19 8.53 3.85
CA PHE A 135 12.15 9.55 3.45
C PHE A 135 11.50 10.91 3.19
N ILE A 136 10.35 10.94 2.48
CA ILE A 136 9.66 12.18 2.11
C ILE A 136 9.01 12.84 3.32
N ARG A 137 8.37 12.06 4.18
CA ARG A 137 7.63 12.58 5.34
C ARG A 137 7.89 11.66 6.53
N PRO A 138 8.88 11.94 7.40
CA PRO A 138 9.07 11.14 8.59
C PRO A 138 7.85 11.28 9.50
N PHE A 139 7.19 10.15 9.81
CA PHE A 139 6.04 10.07 10.70
C PHE A 139 6.34 9.17 11.88
N ARG A 140 5.73 9.46 13.04
CA ARG A 140 5.82 8.56 14.18
C ARG A 140 4.95 7.35 13.92
N MET A 141 5.55 6.17 14.00
CA MET A 141 4.85 4.91 13.87
C MET A 141 4.77 4.21 15.23
N ASN A 142 3.65 3.54 15.50
CA ASN A 142 3.52 2.69 16.67
C ASN A 142 4.42 1.46 16.51
N GLY A 143 5.49 1.39 17.31
CA GLY A 143 6.48 0.31 17.23
C GLY A 143 5.89 -1.09 17.48
N HIS A 144 4.86 -1.18 18.34
CA HIS A 144 4.18 -2.45 18.61
C HIS A 144 3.48 -3.00 17.36
N SER A 145 2.73 -2.15 16.65
CA SER A 145 2.01 -2.53 15.43
C SER A 145 2.97 -2.98 14.32
N ILE A 146 4.08 -2.24 14.11
CA ILE A 146 5.09 -2.59 13.10
C ILE A 146 5.77 -3.91 13.45
N PHE A 147 6.18 -4.09 14.70
CA PHE A 147 6.89 -5.29 15.10
C PHE A 147 6.04 -6.53 14.88
N ARG A 148 4.75 -6.45 15.22
CA ARG A 148 3.78 -7.51 14.94
C ARG A 148 3.65 -7.78 13.45
N ASP A 149 3.46 -6.76 12.61
CA ASP A 149 3.33 -6.94 11.16
C ASP A 149 4.59 -7.56 10.54
N LEU A 150 5.78 -7.12 10.98
CA LEU A 150 7.06 -7.67 10.54
C LEU A 150 7.22 -9.13 10.98
N LEU A 151 6.77 -9.49 12.18
CA LEU A 151 6.78 -10.86 12.67
C LEU A 151 5.89 -11.76 11.81
N PHE A 152 4.69 -11.30 11.44
CA PHE A 152 3.81 -12.05 10.53
C PHE A 152 4.40 -12.17 9.13
N LEU A 153 5.02 -11.10 8.61
CA LEU A 153 5.73 -11.15 7.33
C LEU A 153 6.84 -12.22 7.36
N LEU A 154 7.67 -12.21 8.42
CA LEU A 154 8.76 -13.17 8.58
C LEU A 154 8.23 -14.60 8.74
N LEU A 155 7.15 -14.78 9.51
CA LEU A 155 6.48 -16.08 9.66
C LEU A 155 6.00 -16.61 8.32
N ILE A 156 5.35 -15.79 7.49
CA ILE A 156 4.88 -16.20 6.17
C ILE A 156 6.05 -16.59 5.27
N VAL A 157 7.12 -15.78 5.25
CA VAL A 157 8.31 -16.07 4.43
C VAL A 157 8.97 -17.39 4.84
N GLU A 158 9.16 -17.62 6.14
CA GLU A 158 9.74 -18.87 6.65
C GLU A 158 8.81 -20.06 6.42
N LEU A 159 7.49 -19.88 6.57
CA LEU A 159 6.52 -20.93 6.32
C LEU A 159 6.51 -21.34 4.84
N VAL A 160 6.55 -20.38 3.92
CA VAL A 160 6.64 -20.71 2.50
C VAL A 160 7.97 -21.40 2.19
N ARG A 161 9.07 -20.91 2.74
CA ARG A 161 10.39 -21.56 2.59
C ARG A 161 10.36 -23.00 3.08
N PHE A 162 9.67 -23.27 4.20
CA PHE A 162 9.46 -24.61 4.72
C PHE A 162 8.62 -25.47 3.77
N PHE A 163 7.49 -24.95 3.27
CA PHE A 163 6.62 -25.65 2.31
C PHE A 163 7.28 -25.95 0.96
N MET A 164 8.29 -25.17 0.57
CA MET A 164 9.10 -25.44 -0.64
C MET A 164 10.05 -26.62 -0.45
N LYS A 165 10.53 -26.86 0.78
CA LYS A 165 11.41 -28.01 1.10
C LYS A 165 10.60 -29.28 1.36
N GLU A 166 9.43 -29.14 1.97
CA GLU A 166 8.57 -30.24 2.36
C GLU A 166 7.86 -30.84 1.15
N THR A 167 8.09 -32.11 0.83
CA THR A 167 7.41 -32.79 -0.30
C THR A 167 6.24 -33.67 0.13
N ALA A 168 6.07 -33.93 1.43
CA ALA A 168 5.03 -34.85 1.91
C ALA A 168 3.61 -34.29 1.85
N LEU A 169 3.45 -32.95 1.91
CA LEU A 169 2.15 -32.28 1.91
C LEU A 169 1.66 -31.99 0.48
N ALA A 170 0.39 -32.28 0.22
CA ALA A 170 -0.25 -31.93 -1.05
C ALA A 170 -0.29 -30.39 -1.27
N PRO A 171 -0.12 -29.89 -2.50
CA PRO A 171 -0.05 -28.45 -2.79
C PRO A 171 -1.29 -27.66 -2.33
N TRP A 172 -2.48 -28.25 -2.44
CA TRP A 172 -3.73 -27.61 -2.02
C TRP A 172 -3.81 -27.40 -0.50
N ILE A 173 -3.24 -28.33 0.30
CA ILE A 173 -3.19 -28.21 1.76
C ILE A 173 -2.25 -27.06 2.14
N LYS A 174 -1.08 -26.98 1.50
CA LYS A 174 -0.13 -25.86 1.70
C LYS A 174 -0.79 -24.52 1.41
N GLY A 175 -1.50 -24.43 0.28
CA GLY A 175 -2.27 -23.25 -0.10
C GLY A 175 -3.38 -22.90 0.90
N ALA A 176 -4.12 -23.90 1.39
CA ALA A 176 -5.16 -23.69 2.39
C ALA A 176 -4.61 -23.17 3.73
N ILE A 177 -3.48 -23.70 4.20
CA ILE A 177 -2.81 -23.22 5.42
C ILE A 177 -2.39 -21.75 5.25
N LEU A 178 -1.76 -21.40 4.12
CA LEU A 178 -1.38 -20.02 3.80
C LEU A 178 -2.59 -19.07 3.75
N LEU A 179 -3.70 -19.53 3.17
CA LEU A 179 -4.93 -18.74 3.05
C LEU A 179 -5.57 -18.46 4.42
N ILE A 180 -5.52 -19.40 5.36
CA ILE A 180 -6.07 -19.26 6.72
C ILE A 180 -5.27 -18.28 7.58
N ILE A 181 -3.99 -18.04 7.29
CA ILE A 181 -3.16 -17.10 8.06
C ILE A 181 -3.68 -15.66 7.96
N TYR A 182 -4.18 -15.26 6.78
CA TYR A 182 -4.69 -13.90 6.57
C TYR A 182 -5.87 -13.53 7.50
N PRO A 183 -6.96 -14.31 7.61
CA PRO A 183 -8.04 -14.00 8.55
C PRO A 183 -7.58 -14.09 10.02
N ILE A 184 -6.62 -14.95 10.36
CA ILE A 184 -6.04 -15.00 11.72
C ILE A 184 -5.28 -13.69 12.01
N TYR A 185 -4.42 -13.26 11.09
CA TYR A 185 -3.73 -11.98 11.18
C TYR A 185 -4.71 -10.82 11.36
N LEU A 186 -5.78 -10.79 10.56
CA LEU A 186 -6.82 -9.76 10.67
C LEU A 186 -7.53 -9.79 12.03
N LEU A 187 -7.85 -10.97 12.55
CA LEU A 187 -8.48 -11.12 13.87
C LEU A 187 -7.57 -10.56 14.98
N ILE A 188 -6.28 -10.87 14.96
CA ILE A 188 -5.30 -10.37 15.93
C ILE A 188 -5.20 -8.85 15.86
N ASN A 189 -5.22 -8.30 14.65
CA ASN A 189 -5.24 -6.85 14.42
C ASN A 189 -6.46 -6.18 15.05
N ILE A 190 -7.64 -6.78 14.90
CA ILE A 190 -8.89 -6.29 15.50
C ILE A 190 -8.84 -6.40 17.03
N VAL A 191 -8.34 -7.50 17.58
CA VAL A 191 -8.18 -7.68 19.03
C VAL A 191 -7.26 -6.61 19.62
N ASP A 192 -6.12 -6.33 18.97
CA ASP A 192 -5.21 -5.28 19.42
C ASP A 192 -5.85 -3.89 19.36
N LEU A 193 -6.68 -3.61 18.36
CA LEU A 193 -7.45 -2.35 18.30
C LEU A 193 -8.43 -2.24 19.49
N ILE A 194 -9.12 -3.34 19.82
CA ILE A 194 -10.04 -3.38 20.96
C ILE A 194 -9.27 -3.18 22.27
N LEU A 195 -8.12 -3.84 22.42
CA LEU A 195 -7.28 -3.75 23.59
C LEU A 195 -6.72 -2.33 23.78
N LEU A 196 -6.31 -1.68 22.68
CA LEU A 196 -5.88 -0.28 22.67
C LEU A 196 -7.00 0.63 23.20
N ARG A 197 -8.22 0.48 22.69
CA ARG A 197 -9.37 1.28 23.15
C ARG A 197 -9.74 1.02 24.59
N TYR A 198 -9.64 -0.23 25.03
CA TYR A 198 -9.84 -0.58 26.43
C TYR A 198 -8.78 0.07 27.33
N ALA A 199 -7.51 0.04 26.93
CA ALA A 199 -6.42 0.69 27.63
C ALA A 199 -6.63 2.21 27.73
N ILE A 200 -7.07 2.86 26.66
CA ILE A 200 -7.41 4.29 26.66
C ILE A 200 -8.52 4.60 27.68
N ARG A 201 -9.61 3.80 27.68
CA ARG A 201 -10.72 4.00 28.64
C ARG A 201 -10.27 3.81 30.09
N LYS A 202 -9.50 2.76 30.36
CA LYS A 202 -8.96 2.50 31.69
C LYS A 202 -8.04 3.64 32.15
N LEU A 203 -7.15 4.10 31.27
CA LEU A 203 -6.21 5.17 31.58
C LEU A 203 -6.93 6.51 31.85
N ARG A 204 -8.03 6.80 31.15
CA ARG A 204 -8.89 7.97 31.44
C ARG A 204 -9.52 7.88 32.84
N ALA A 205 -10.09 6.74 33.18
CA ALA A 205 -10.68 6.52 34.50
C ALA A 205 -9.63 6.68 35.63
N ASP A 206 -8.44 6.10 35.44
CA ASP A 206 -7.33 6.25 36.38
C ASP A 206 -6.90 7.72 36.58
N ILE A 207 -6.84 8.50 35.49
CA ILE A 207 -6.48 9.93 35.54
C ILE A 207 -7.53 10.73 36.31
N GLU A 208 -8.81 10.42 36.12
CA GLU A 208 -9.90 11.12 36.79
C GLU A 208 -9.92 10.85 38.30
N VAL A 209 -9.62 9.62 38.71
CA VAL A 209 -9.44 9.25 40.13
C VAL A 209 -8.21 9.95 40.74
N LEU A 210 -7.08 9.98 40.02
CA LEU A 210 -5.86 10.65 40.48
C LEU A 210 -6.06 12.16 40.64
N ARG A 211 -6.88 12.78 39.79
CA ARG A 211 -7.19 14.22 39.84
C ARG A 211 -7.99 14.62 41.09
N GLN A 212 -8.74 13.69 41.68
CA GLN A 212 -9.57 13.94 42.88
C GLN A 212 -8.79 13.72 44.19
N SER A 213 -7.64 13.04 44.14
CA SER A 213 -6.77 12.83 45.30
C SER A 213 -6.04 14.11 45.71
N PRO A 214 -5.67 14.31 46.99
CA PRO A 214 -4.92 15.48 47.44
C PRO A 214 -3.58 15.61 46.69
N SER A 215 -3.27 16.81 46.21
CA SER A 215 -2.11 17.09 45.36
C SER A 215 -0.81 17.02 46.15
N SER A 216 0.11 16.15 45.72
CA SER A 216 1.51 16.07 46.15
C SER A 216 2.42 16.18 44.93
N ARG A 217 3.65 16.67 45.10
CA ARG A 217 4.62 16.80 43.99
C ARG A 217 4.82 15.50 43.19
N GLU A 218 4.78 14.36 43.88
CA GLU A 218 4.91 13.04 43.24
C GLU A 218 3.63 12.65 42.46
N HIS A 219 2.46 12.99 42.98
CA HIS A 219 1.18 12.76 42.31
C HIS A 219 1.08 13.57 41.01
N ASP A 220 1.55 14.82 41.03
CA ASP A 220 1.53 15.70 39.85
C ASP A 220 2.43 15.18 38.72
N LEU A 221 3.57 14.57 39.06
CA LEU A 221 4.46 13.91 38.09
C LEU A 221 3.79 12.69 37.45
N ILE A 222 3.22 11.80 38.26
CA ILE A 222 2.52 10.59 37.79
C ILE A 222 1.31 10.97 36.92
N LEU A 223 0.55 11.99 37.34
CA LEU A 223 -0.59 12.49 36.59
C LEU A 223 -0.16 13.01 35.21
N THR A 224 0.91 13.80 35.17
CA THR A 224 1.47 14.34 33.91
C THR A 224 1.93 13.21 32.99
N GLU A 225 2.63 12.20 33.51
CA GLU A 225 3.07 11.04 32.72
C GLU A 225 1.89 10.27 32.12
N LYS A 226 0.85 9.99 32.93
CA LYS A 226 -0.36 9.30 32.44
C LYS A 226 -1.10 10.11 31.38
N ILE A 227 -1.21 11.43 31.53
CA ILE A 227 -1.83 12.32 30.53
C ILE A 227 -1.04 12.31 29.22
N VAL A 228 0.29 12.40 29.28
CA VAL A 228 1.14 12.32 28.08
C VAL A 228 0.96 10.98 27.38
N ARG A 229 0.95 9.87 28.14
CA ARG A 229 0.71 8.53 27.60
C ARG A 229 -0.68 8.41 26.96
N LEU A 230 -1.71 8.95 27.60
CA LEU A 230 -3.07 8.96 27.06
C LEU A 230 -3.13 9.72 25.73
N ASN A 231 -2.56 10.93 25.68
CA ASN A 231 -2.53 11.76 24.48
C ASN A 231 -1.84 11.04 23.31
N ASN A 232 -0.72 10.36 23.56
CA ASN A 232 -0.04 9.57 22.53
C ASN A 232 -0.94 8.43 22.00
N LEU A 233 -1.60 7.66 22.88
CA LEU A 233 -2.49 6.57 22.46
C LEU A 233 -3.73 7.06 21.71
N GLN A 234 -4.25 8.23 22.09
CA GLN A 234 -5.39 8.84 21.39
C GLN A 234 -5.00 9.35 20.01
N GLN A 235 -3.81 9.93 19.88
CA GLN A 235 -3.29 10.38 18.59
C GLN A 235 -3.17 9.22 17.58
N ASP A 236 -2.89 8.00 18.06
CA ASP A 236 -2.84 6.78 17.24
C ASP A 236 -4.23 6.17 16.91
N ASP A 237 -5.28 6.47 17.69
CA ASP A 237 -6.66 6.01 17.44
C ASP A 237 -7.47 6.98 16.57
N GLU A 238 -7.13 8.27 16.56
CA GLU A 238 -7.83 9.30 15.78
C GLU A 238 -7.55 9.22 14.26
N ILE A 239 -8.59 9.43 13.45
CA ILE A 239 -8.47 9.57 11.99
C ILE A 239 -8.20 11.04 11.66
N GLN A 240 -7.06 11.34 11.02
CA GLN A 240 -6.72 12.72 10.64
C GLN A 240 -7.47 13.16 9.37
N ILE A 241 -8.66 13.77 9.56
CA ILE A 241 -9.48 14.30 8.47
C ILE A 241 -8.96 15.67 7.98
N LEU A 242 -8.44 16.49 8.89
CA LEU A 242 -8.15 17.91 8.63
C LEU A 242 -6.86 18.16 7.82
N GLU A 243 -5.84 17.29 7.95
CA GLU A 243 -4.59 17.42 7.20
C GLU A 243 -4.80 17.32 5.69
N SER A 244 -5.69 16.42 5.22
CA SER A 244 -5.95 16.29 3.77
C SER A 244 -6.54 17.55 3.13
N LYS A 245 -7.35 18.33 3.85
CA LYS A 245 -7.91 19.59 3.31
C LYS A 245 -6.87 20.72 3.24
N LEU A 246 -6.00 20.81 4.25
CA LEU A 246 -4.91 21.78 4.27
C LEU A 246 -3.82 21.43 3.25
N TYR A 247 -3.48 20.15 3.11
CA TYR A 247 -2.57 19.67 2.07
C TYR A 247 -3.13 19.94 0.68
N ARG A 248 -4.40 19.64 0.41
CA ARG A 248 -5.07 20.00 -0.86
C ARG A 248 -4.94 21.50 -1.19
N LYS A 249 -5.14 22.37 -0.20
CA LYS A 249 -4.97 23.83 -0.38
C LYS A 249 -3.51 24.21 -0.65
N ARG A 250 -2.55 23.50 -0.04
CA ARG A 250 -1.11 23.71 -0.23
C ARG A 250 -0.60 23.17 -1.56
N THR A 251 -1.08 22.02 -2.03
CA THR A 251 -0.71 21.40 -3.31
C THR A 251 -1.28 22.16 -4.50
N TYR A 252 -2.51 22.69 -4.41
CA TYR A 252 -3.02 23.64 -5.41
C TYR A 252 -2.13 24.90 -5.50
N ASN A 253 -1.69 25.43 -4.35
CA ASN A 253 -0.77 26.56 -4.32
C ASN A 253 0.67 26.18 -4.75
N ALA A 254 1.10 24.95 -4.54
CA ALA A 254 2.44 24.46 -4.87
C ALA A 254 2.55 23.96 -6.32
N GLY A 255 1.46 23.54 -6.95
CA GLY A 255 1.42 23.22 -8.39
C GLY A 255 1.73 24.43 -9.29
N PHE A 256 1.58 25.65 -8.75
CA PHE A 256 2.02 26.90 -9.38
C PHE A 256 3.50 27.25 -9.06
N LEU A 257 4.14 26.55 -8.12
CA LEU A 257 5.42 26.97 -7.49
C LEU A 257 6.46 25.84 -7.45
N LEU A 258 6.37 24.83 -8.31
CA LEU A 258 7.42 23.81 -8.43
C LEU A 258 8.68 24.38 -9.09
N LEU A 259 9.54 25.05 -8.31
CA LEU A 259 11.00 25.00 -8.48
C LEU A 259 11.73 25.69 -7.30
N HIS A 260 11.81 25.04 -6.14
CA HIS A 260 13.06 25.09 -5.34
C HIS A 260 13.14 23.98 -4.28
N PRO A 261 14.31 23.32 -4.12
CA PRO A 261 14.49 22.22 -3.18
C PRO A 261 14.80 22.70 -1.75
N SER A 262 14.48 21.82 -0.80
CA SER A 262 15.11 21.63 0.53
C SER A 262 15.13 22.80 1.52
N SER A 263 14.42 22.62 2.64
CA SER A 263 14.94 22.57 4.02
C SER A 263 13.83 22.93 5.02
N LEU A 264 13.69 22.14 6.08
CA LEU A 264 13.42 22.66 7.43
C LEU A 264 13.63 21.53 8.44
N ILE A 265 14.88 21.47 8.86
CA ILE A 265 15.37 20.84 10.08
C ILE A 265 14.78 21.61 11.26
N HIS A 266 14.19 20.85 12.19
CA HIS A 266 14.22 21.01 13.65
C HIS A 266 14.55 22.39 14.24
N GLN A 267 13.62 22.97 15.02
CA GLN A 267 13.99 23.55 16.31
C GLN A 267 12.89 23.39 17.37
N ARG A 268 13.34 22.85 18.50
CA ARG A 268 12.75 22.82 19.83
C ARG A 268 13.45 23.95 20.61
N GLY A 269 12.73 24.73 21.42
CA GLY A 269 13.34 25.61 22.43
C GLY A 269 12.77 27.03 22.44
N GLY A 270 12.17 27.40 23.57
CA GLY A 270 11.54 28.69 23.85
C GLY A 270 10.37 28.50 24.79
#